data_AF-A0A962QSF3-F1
#
_entry.id   AF-A0A962QSF3-F1
#
_cell.length_a   1.000
_cell.length_b   1.000
_cell.length_c   1.000
_cell.angle_alpha   90.00
_cell.angle_beta   90.00
_cell.angle_gamma   90.00
#
_symmetry.space_group_name_H-M   'P 1'
#
loop_
_entity.id
_entity.type
_entity.pdbx_description
1 polymer ?
#
loop_
_entity_poly.entity_id
_entity_poly.type
_entity_poly.pdbx_seq_one_letter_code
_entity_poly.pdbx_strand_id
1 'polypeptide(L)' 'MGKVEAFDREDLLKCGHGEMFGPGNAQLPVPNMLMMDRVTRIADSGGQHGKGEIIAELDINPDLWFFACHFPGDPVMPG' A
#
# COMPACT_ATOMS: atom_id res chain seq x y z
N MET A 1 -21.62 11.61 -5.87
CA MET A 1 -20.94 10.32 -5.71
C MET A 1 -19.84 10.54 -4.70
N GLY A 2 -19.88 9.87 -3.54
CA GLY A 2 -18.84 10.05 -2.51
C GLY A 2 -17.50 9.55 -3.03
N LYS A 3 -16.41 10.24 -2.66
CA LYS A 3 -15.06 9.68 -2.86
C LYS A 3 -14.90 8.47 -1.95
N VAL A 4 -14.20 7.45 -2.42
CA VAL A 4 -13.81 6.32 -1.58
C VAL A 4 -12.74 6.80 -0.61
N GLU A 5 -12.90 6.51 0.68
CA GLU A 5 -12.01 6.99 1.75
C GLU A 5 -11.12 5.89 2.33
N ALA A 6 -11.30 4.63 1.93
CA ALA A 6 -10.49 3.49 2.37
C ALA A 6 -10.44 2.41 1.27
N PHE A 7 -9.36 1.63 1.22
CA PHE A 7 -9.15 0.54 0.27
C PHE A 7 -8.63 -0.70 0.98
N ASP A 8 -9.22 -1.85 0.67
CA ASP A 8 -8.74 -3.14 1.18
C ASP A 8 -7.66 -3.75 0.27
N ARG A 9 -7.16 -4.93 0.65
CA ARG A 9 -6.09 -5.61 -0.07
C ARG A 9 -6.48 -6.00 -1.50
N GLU A 10 -7.75 -6.36 -1.72
CA GLU A 10 -8.23 -6.73 -3.05
C GLU A 10 -8.29 -5.51 -3.97
N ASP A 11 -8.70 -4.35 -3.43
CA ASP A 11 -8.66 -3.09 -4.16
C ASP A 11 -7.25 -2.70 -4.56
N LEU A 12 -6.26 -2.85 -3.66
CA LEU A 12 -4.86 -2.56 -3.97
C LEU A 12 -4.31 -3.50 -5.06
N LEU A 13 -4.70 -4.77 -5.06
CA LEU A 13 -4.32 -5.73 -6.11
C LEU A 13 -4.96 -5.37 -7.46
N LYS A 14 -6.25 -5.01 -7.49
CA LYS A 14 -6.92 -4.50 -8.69
C LYS A 14 -6.20 -3.26 -9.24
N CYS A 15 -5.77 -2.37 -8.35
CA CYS A 15 -4.97 -1.21 -8.73
C CYS A 15 -3.64 -1.61 -9.36
N GLY A 16 -2.93 -2.57 -8.77
CA GLY A 16 -1.68 -3.09 -9.34
C GLY A 16 -1.85 -3.79 -10.69
N HIS A 17 -2.99 -4.43 -10.93
CA HIS A 17 -3.33 -5.04 -12.22
C HIS A 17 -3.93 -4.05 -13.24
N GLY A 18 -4.07 -2.76 -12.89
CA GLY A 18 -4.59 -1.74 -13.80
C GLY A 18 -6.11 -1.70 -13.94
N GLU A 19 -6.83 -2.37 -13.05
CA GLU A 19 -8.29 -2.53 -13.12
C GLU A 19 -9.03 -1.41 -12.38
N MET A 20 -8.31 -0.49 -11.73
CA MET A 20 -8.91 0.57 -10.91
C MET A 20 -9.05 1.91 -11.64
N PHE A 21 -7.98 2.38 -12.29
CA PHE A 21 -7.95 3.73 -12.87
C PHE A 21 -8.05 3.73 -14.41
N GLY A 22 -8.10 2.56 -15.05
CA GLY A 22 -8.14 2.42 -16.50
C GLY A 22 -6.76 2.39 -17.16
N PRO A 23 -6.69 2.01 -18.44
CA PRO A 23 -5.44 1.77 -19.16
C PRO A 23 -4.59 3.04 -19.32
N GLY A 24 -3.28 2.92 -19.06
CA GLY A 24 -2.32 4.02 -19.15
C GLY A 24 -2.29 4.96 -17.93
N ASN A 25 -3.10 4.69 -16.91
CA ASN A 25 -3.13 5.46 -15.68
C ASN A 25 -2.28 4.82 -14.57
N ALA A 26 -2.30 5.41 -13.37
CA ALA A 26 -1.52 4.94 -12.23
C ALA A 26 -1.81 3.48 -11.89
N GLN A 27 -0.77 2.75 -11.50
CA GLN A 27 -0.83 1.38 -11.00
C GLN A 27 0.06 1.28 -9.77
N LEU A 28 -0.38 0.52 -8.77
CA LEU A 28 0.51 0.11 -7.68
C LEU A 28 1.48 -0.97 -8.17
N PRO A 29 2.62 -1.17 -7.50
CA PRO A 29 3.37 -2.41 -7.64
C PRO A 29 2.50 -3.61 -7.25
N VAL A 30 2.75 -4.77 -7.86
CA VAL A 30 2.18 -6.05 -7.43
C VAL A 30 3.14 -6.78 -6.47
N PRO A 31 2.67 -7.75 -5.67
CA PRO A 31 3.56 -8.58 -4.86
C PRO A 31 4.70 -9.19 -5.70
N ASN A 32 5.95 -9.21 -5.23
CA ASN A 32 6.41 -8.94 -3.86
C ASN A 32 6.81 -7.47 -3.56
N MET A 33 6.53 -6.52 -4.46
CA MET A 33 6.87 -5.10 -4.28
C MET A 33 5.73 -4.23 -3.75
N LEU A 34 4.53 -4.80 -3.59
CA LEU A 34 3.42 -4.13 -2.89
C LEU A 34 3.71 -4.11 -1.37
N MET A 35 3.84 -2.92 -0.78
CA MET A 35 4.31 -2.72 0.61
C MET A 35 3.21 -2.16 1.54
N MET A 36 1.94 -2.44 1.26
CA MET A 36 0.82 -2.11 2.13
C MET A 36 -0.32 -3.11 1.88
N ASP A 37 -1.04 -3.47 2.93
CA ASP A 37 -2.20 -4.37 2.87
C ASP A 37 -3.52 -3.60 2.78
N ARG A 38 -3.57 -2.37 3.28
CA ARG A 38 -4.79 -1.54 3.27
C ARG A 38 -4.47 -0.06 3.36
N VAL A 39 -5.38 0.76 2.84
CA VAL A 39 -5.47 2.20 3.10
C VAL A 39 -6.68 2.42 3.99
N THR A 40 -6.46 2.79 5.26
CA THR A 40 -7.55 3.01 6.22
C THR A 40 -8.15 4.41 6.13
N ARG A 41 -7.42 5.36 5.54
CA ARG A 41 -7.91 6.71 5.27
C ARG A 41 -7.22 7.32 4.06
N ILE A 42 -8.00 7.90 3.15
CA ILE A 42 -7.54 8.83 2.12
C ILE A 42 -8.48 10.04 2.06
N ALA A 43 -7.92 11.24 2.20
CA ALA A 43 -8.69 12.47 2.19
C ALA A 43 -7.94 13.58 1.43
N ASP A 44 -8.69 14.47 0.78
CA ASP A 44 -8.18 15.65 0.08
C ASP A 44 -8.03 16.89 0.98
N SER A 45 -8.36 16.72 2.27
CA SER A 45 -8.21 17.72 3.32
C SER A 45 -7.67 17.07 4.60
N GLY A 46 -7.19 17.88 5.53
CA GLY A 46 -6.50 17.40 6.74
C GLY A 46 -4.99 17.24 6.54
N GLY A 47 -4.37 16.38 7.35
CA GLY A 47 -2.91 16.25 7.42
C GLY A 47 -2.20 17.48 7.98
N GLN A 48 -0.88 17.40 8.12
CA GLN A 48 -0.04 18.44 8.71
C GLN A 48 -0.16 19.82 8.03
N HIS A 49 -0.50 19.83 6.74
CA HIS A 49 -0.58 21.05 5.93
C HIS A 49 -2.00 21.40 5.48
N GLY A 50 -3.02 20.67 5.92
CA GLY A 50 -4.41 20.92 5.53
C GLY A 50 -4.72 20.64 4.06
N LYS A 51 -3.87 19.89 3.35
CA LYS A 51 -3.95 19.63 1.89
C LYS A 51 -4.18 18.15 1.55
N GLY A 52 -4.61 17.36 2.52
CA GLY A 52 -4.86 15.93 2.36
C GLY A 52 -3.96 15.06 3.23
N GLU A 53 -4.36 13.80 3.36
CA GLU A 53 -3.72 12.81 4.22
C GLU A 53 -4.03 11.40 3.71
N ILE A 54 -3.07 10.50 3.87
CA ILE A 54 -3.23 9.07 3.62
C ILE A 54 -2.71 8.32 4.85
N ILE A 55 -3.50 7.38 5.37
CA ILE A 55 -3.10 6.43 6.41
C ILE A 55 -3.22 5.03 5.79
N ALA A 56 -2.10 4.28 5.81
CA ALA A 56 -2.01 2.94 5.27
C ALA A 56 -1.27 2.03 6.26
N GLU A 57 -1.51 0.73 6.13
CA GLU A 57 -0.99 -0.29 7.04
C GLU A 57 -0.40 -1.47 6.25
N LEU A 58 0.64 -2.10 6.80
CA LEU A 58 1.25 -3.34 6.34
C LEU A 58 1.31 -4.29 7.55
N ASP A 59 0.72 -5.47 7.44
CA ASP A 59 0.77 -6.45 8.52
C ASP A 59 2.13 -7.15 8.51
N ILE A 60 2.88 -7.05 9.62
CA ILE A 60 4.19 -7.67 9.75
C ILE A 60 4.06 -9.08 10.29
N ASN A 61 4.68 -10.04 9.57
CA ASN A 61 4.88 -11.40 10.03
C ASN A 61 6.30 -11.87 9.67
N PRO A 62 6.89 -12.84 10.40
CA PRO A 62 8.26 -13.30 10.18
C PRO A 62 8.50 -13.91 8.78
N ASP A 63 7.45 -14.31 8.07
CA ASP A 63 7.53 -15.01 6.78
C ASP A 63 7.55 -14.06 5.57
N LEU A 64 7.50 -12.73 5.79
CA LEU A 64 7.65 -11.76 4.71
C LEU A 64 9.00 -11.93 4.01
N TRP A 65 8.96 -11.96 2.67
CA TRP A 65 10.06 -12.42 1.82
C TRP A 65 11.41 -11.73 2.09
N PHE A 66 11.37 -10.45 2.45
CA PHE A 66 12.58 -9.65 2.66
C PHE A 66 13.33 -10.04 3.94
N PHE A 67 12.68 -10.60 4.95
CA PHE A 67 13.36 -11.04 6.18
C PHE A 67 14.32 -12.21 5.93
N ALA A 68 14.04 -13.05 4.93
CA ALA A 68 14.91 -14.16 4.57
C ALA A 68 16.24 -13.72 3.94
N CYS A 69 16.30 -12.53 3.35
CA CYS A 69 17.48 -12.05 2.62
C CYS A 69 18.09 -10.77 3.19
N HIS A 70 17.47 -10.12 4.16
CA HIS A 70 17.90 -8.83 4.70
C HIS A 70 17.84 -8.83 6.23
N PHE A 71 18.83 -9.33 6.96
CA PHE A 71 20.01 -10.08 6.53
C PHE A 71 19.97 -11.49 7.13
N PRO A 72 20.71 -12.48 6.57
CA PRO A 72 20.87 -13.77 7.22
C PRO A 72 21.38 -13.63 8.66
N GLY A 73 20.54 -14.00 9.65
CA GLY A 73 20.86 -13.90 11.08
C GLY A 73 20.51 -12.58 11.76
N ASP A 74 20.04 -11.58 11.01
CA ASP A 74 19.60 -10.26 11.51
C ASP A 74 18.44 -9.74 10.64
N PRO A 75 17.24 -10.33 10.76
CA PRO A 75 16.11 -10.02 9.87
C PRO A 75 15.53 -8.63 10.18
N VAL A 76 15.57 -7.76 9.19
CA VAL A 76 15.07 -6.38 9.25
C VAL A 76 14.46 -5.98 7.91
N MET A 77 13.29 -5.33 7.94
CA MET A 77 12.68 -4.81 6.72
C MET A 77 13.60 -3.75 6.09
N PRO A 78 13.85 -3.80 4.76
CA PRO A 78 14.54 -2.72 4.07
C PRO A 78 13.82 -1.37 4.29
N GLY A 79 14.57 -0.36 4.74
CA GLY A 79 14.05 0.97 5.08
C GLY A 79 13.90 1.92 3.90
#